data_AF-A0A857DC46-F1
#
_entry.id   AF-A0A857DC46-F1
#
_cell.length_a   1.000
_cell.length_b   1.000
_cell.length_c   1.000
_cell.angle_alpha   90.00
_cell.angle_beta   90.00
_cell.angle_gamma   90.00
#
_symmetry.space_group_name_H-M   'P 1'
#
loop_
_entity.id
_entity.type
_entity.pdbx_description
1 polymer ?
#
loop_
_entity_poly.entity_id
_entity_poly.type
_entity_poly.pdbx_seq_one_letter_code
_entity_poly.pdbx_strand_id
1 'polypeptide(L)'
;MTKNTKFLQKKKDFMNALSIITWSSNVIDFKDKKRCLQIKLFRTIYALIISFACFISFFSLFTPSKEIKPYLDAIIKVSQTLTFFIFIIDYGLHLFTYKYHMKNEEMSNIKAAIKFIFSFYGFVILFCILASAHIINSFGHINNKSFSDVLVTLQSLNMFRVVRLFLVLTLFSPFKAISNVYGKQKKILTSVLILILVLILIFSLLIWNNEQAYLKQIQDQWIKNNPSVVDYASNPEYQALSNGYVKNFGDSFYFTTITLTTIGYGDYVPHAPISKVIVSFIALLGIAVIAIPSGIVASAFLGEMQSKVKNNEQKQTNETKDETFLVKETKKVKEFLSNKKDNKNN
;
A
#
# COMPACT_ATOMS: atom_id res chain seq x y z
N MET A 1 3.29 16.71 44.53
CA MET A 1 3.64 16.49 43.10
C MET A 1 4.39 17.71 42.57
N THR A 2 5.69 17.59 42.35
CA THR A 2 6.61 18.68 41.93
C THR A 2 6.35 19.14 40.50
N LYS A 3 6.59 20.42 40.20
CA LYS A 3 6.37 21.08 38.89
C LYS A 3 6.94 20.29 37.70
N ASN A 4 8.05 19.57 37.92
CA ASN A 4 8.70 18.69 36.93
C ASN A 4 7.83 17.49 36.52
N THR A 5 7.12 16.87 37.46
CA THR A 5 6.24 15.72 37.17
C THR A 5 5.05 16.11 36.28
N LYS A 6 4.47 17.30 36.49
CA LYS A 6 3.39 17.83 35.64
C LYS A 6 3.87 18.15 34.22
N PHE A 7 5.08 18.69 34.06
CA PHE A 7 5.64 18.99 32.75
C PHE A 7 5.94 17.72 31.94
N LEU A 8 6.54 16.71 32.57
CA LEU A 8 6.83 15.42 31.94
C LEU A 8 5.54 14.71 31.51
N GLN A 9 4.49 14.74 32.34
CA GLN A 9 3.19 14.19 31.99
C GLN A 9 2.57 14.91 30.78
N LYS A 10 2.59 16.25 30.77
CA LYS A 10 2.05 17.04 29.65
C LYS A 10 2.80 16.77 28.34
N LYS A 11 4.13 16.61 28.40
CA LYS A 11 4.96 16.23 27.24
C LYS A 11 4.61 14.83 26.74
N LYS A 12 4.44 13.86 27.64
CA LYS A 12 4.05 12.48 27.30
C LYS A 12 2.67 12.44 26.64
N ASP A 13 1.69 13.16 27.18
CA ASP A 13 0.35 13.26 26.62
C ASP A 13 0.35 13.90 25.22
N PHE A 14 1.16 14.95 25.03
CA PHE A 14 1.36 15.58 23.73
C PHE A 14 1.99 14.62 22.71
N MET A 15 3.06 13.92 23.08
CA MET A 15 3.72 12.96 22.19
C MET A 15 2.80 11.77 21.84
N ASN A 16 1.98 11.32 22.78
CA ASN A 16 0.96 10.31 22.53
C ASN A 16 -0.08 10.82 21.52
N ALA A 17 -0.60 12.04 21.70
CA ALA A 17 -1.52 12.65 20.74
C ALA A 17 -0.89 12.80 19.34
N LEU A 18 0.36 13.26 19.28
CA LEU A 18 1.11 13.41 18.04
C LEU A 18 1.35 12.06 17.34
N SER A 19 1.63 11.00 18.11
CA SER A 19 1.77 9.64 17.57
C SER A 19 0.47 9.11 16.98
N ILE A 20 -0.68 9.47 17.55
CA ILE A 20 -2.00 9.06 17.02
C ILE A 20 -2.29 9.77 15.69
N ILE A 21 -1.92 11.05 15.58
CA ILE A 21 -2.07 11.86 14.38
C ILE A 21 -1.20 11.31 13.25
N THR A 22 0.10 11.18 13.50
CA THR A 22 1.12 10.78 12.51
C THR A 22 0.89 9.35 12.02
N TRP A 23 0.69 8.39 12.92
CA TRP A 23 0.48 6.98 12.58
C TRP A 23 -0.95 6.61 12.18
N SER A 24 -1.84 7.61 12.01
CA SER A 24 -3.26 7.41 11.70
C SER A 24 -3.91 6.33 12.60
N SER A 25 -3.58 6.33 13.90
CA SER A 25 -4.02 5.27 14.81
C SER A 25 -5.52 5.39 15.08
N ASN A 26 -6.22 4.25 15.10
CA ASN A 26 -7.65 4.17 15.43
C ASN A 26 -7.95 4.12 16.93
N VAL A 27 -6.95 3.88 17.75
CA VAL A 27 -7.12 3.76 19.21
C VAL A 27 -6.86 5.12 19.84
N ILE A 28 -7.93 5.79 20.26
CA ILE A 28 -7.86 7.10 20.93
C ILE A 28 -8.27 6.88 22.39
N ASP A 29 -7.29 6.84 23.28
CA ASP A 29 -7.47 6.49 24.69
C ASP A 29 -7.51 7.75 25.59
N PHE A 30 -8.29 8.75 25.16
CA PHE A 30 -8.46 10.00 25.90
C PHE A 30 -9.87 10.09 26.50
N LYS A 31 -9.95 10.23 27.82
CA LYS A 31 -11.23 10.37 28.56
C LYS A 31 -12.01 11.64 28.19
N ASP A 32 -11.32 12.69 27.74
CA ASP A 32 -11.95 13.97 27.36
C ASP A 32 -12.46 13.93 25.91
N LYS A 33 -13.78 14.02 25.75
CA LYS A 33 -14.49 14.00 24.46
C LYS A 33 -14.07 15.16 23.54
N LYS A 34 -13.79 16.36 24.08
CA LYS A 34 -13.35 17.52 23.28
C LYS A 34 -11.95 17.31 22.72
N ARG A 35 -11.01 16.84 23.54
CA ARG A 35 -9.65 16.50 23.09
C ARG A 35 -9.64 15.37 22.07
N CYS A 36 -10.50 14.36 22.25
CA CYS A 36 -10.67 13.27 21.29
C CYS A 36 -11.11 13.79 19.91
N LEU A 37 -12.07 14.74 19.87
CA LEU A 37 -12.52 15.36 18.62
C LEU A 37 -11.40 16.17 17.94
N GLN A 38 -10.65 16.96 18.70
CA GLN A 38 -9.52 17.72 18.17
C GLN A 38 -8.46 16.80 17.54
N ILE A 39 -8.09 15.72 18.23
CA ILE A 39 -7.11 14.76 17.71
C ILE A 39 -7.61 14.10 16.41
N LYS A 40 -8.90 13.76 16.34
CA LYS A 40 -9.51 13.22 15.10
C LYS A 40 -9.42 14.22 13.95
N LEU A 41 -9.73 15.49 14.19
CA LEU A 41 -9.65 16.55 13.18
C LEU A 41 -8.21 16.74 12.68
N PHE A 42 -7.25 16.89 13.59
CA PHE A 42 -5.84 17.05 13.23
C PHE A 42 -5.28 15.83 12.49
N ARG A 43 -5.69 14.61 12.86
CA ARG A 43 -5.35 13.39 12.13
C ARG A 43 -5.87 13.40 10.69
N THR A 44 -7.12 13.79 10.49
CA THR A 44 -7.71 13.88 9.14
C THR A 44 -7.01 14.96 8.30
N ILE A 45 -6.74 16.13 8.88
CA ILE A 45 -6.02 17.21 8.20
C ILE A 45 -4.61 16.75 7.82
N TYR A 46 -3.89 16.11 8.73
CA TYR A 46 -2.56 15.56 8.46
C TYR A 46 -2.58 14.57 7.28
N ALA A 47 -3.51 13.61 7.29
CA ALA A 47 -3.64 12.64 6.22
C ALA A 47 -3.98 13.30 4.87
N LEU A 48 -4.82 14.34 4.87
CA LEU A 48 -5.13 15.12 3.67
C LEU A 48 -3.91 15.87 3.14
N ILE A 49 -3.10 16.48 4.02
CA ILE A 49 -1.87 17.18 3.63
C ILE A 49 -0.89 16.20 2.97
N ILE A 50 -0.65 15.03 3.58
CA ILE A 50 0.26 14.02 3.01
C ILE A 50 -0.30 13.45 1.70
N SER A 51 -1.60 13.16 1.63
CA SER A 51 -2.23 12.68 0.40
C SER A 51 -2.16 13.71 -0.73
N PHE A 52 -2.37 14.99 -0.42
CA PHE A 52 -2.27 16.08 -1.39
C PHE A 52 -0.83 16.30 -1.84
N ALA A 53 0.14 16.23 -0.93
CA ALA A 53 1.56 16.28 -1.26
C ALA A 53 1.95 15.10 -2.18
N CYS A 54 1.47 13.89 -1.91
CA CYS A 54 1.68 12.74 -2.79
C CYS A 54 1.11 13.00 -4.19
N PHE A 55 -0.14 13.47 -4.28
CA PHE A 55 -0.82 13.78 -5.54
C PHE A 55 -0.09 14.85 -6.37
N ILE A 56 0.21 16.01 -5.76
CA ILE A 56 0.97 17.11 -6.39
C ILE A 56 2.30 16.60 -6.93
N SER A 57 2.91 15.66 -6.22
CA SER A 57 4.20 15.13 -6.62
C SER A 57 4.15 14.27 -7.88
N PHE A 58 2.99 13.70 -8.26
CA PHE A 58 2.84 12.97 -9.52
C PHE A 58 2.83 13.88 -10.74
N PHE A 59 2.43 15.16 -10.58
CA PHE A 59 2.47 16.14 -11.66
C PHE A 59 3.87 16.26 -12.29
N SER A 60 4.90 15.99 -11.50
CA SER A 60 6.29 15.99 -11.96
C SER A 60 6.69 14.86 -12.91
N LEU A 61 5.86 13.81 -13.07
CA LEU A 61 6.09 12.74 -14.05
C LEU A 61 5.64 13.16 -15.46
N PHE A 62 4.84 14.22 -15.59
CA PHE A 62 4.46 14.73 -16.90
C PHE A 62 5.67 15.33 -17.60
N THR A 63 5.99 14.82 -18.80
CA THR A 63 6.98 15.40 -19.70
C THR A 63 6.30 16.45 -20.58
N PRO A 64 6.48 17.76 -20.34
CA PRO A 64 5.78 18.78 -21.11
C PRO A 64 6.25 18.83 -22.57
N SER A 65 5.32 19.15 -23.48
CA SER A 65 5.64 19.52 -24.86
C SER A 65 6.52 20.78 -24.89
N LYS A 66 7.28 20.98 -25.97
CA LYS A 66 8.29 22.05 -26.08
C LYS A 66 7.74 23.47 -25.83
N GLU A 67 6.45 23.71 -26.10
CA GLU A 67 5.82 25.03 -26.03
C GLU A 67 5.46 25.49 -24.60
N ILE A 68 5.00 24.58 -23.74
CA ILE A 68 4.54 24.91 -22.37
C ILE A 68 5.65 24.66 -21.33
N LYS A 69 6.79 24.14 -21.78
CA LYS A 69 7.92 23.73 -20.97
C LYS A 69 8.39 24.76 -19.92
N PRO A 70 8.59 26.06 -20.21
CA PRO A 70 9.16 26.98 -19.23
C PRO A 70 8.24 27.23 -18.02
N TYR A 71 6.93 27.37 -18.24
CA TYR A 71 5.96 27.57 -17.16
C TYR A 71 5.77 26.29 -16.33
N LEU A 72 5.66 25.14 -17.00
CA LEU A 72 5.50 23.86 -16.32
C LEU A 72 6.75 23.44 -15.54
N ASP A 73 7.95 23.69 -16.06
CA ASP A 73 9.20 23.38 -15.35
C ASP A 73 9.33 24.16 -14.04
N ALA A 74 8.88 25.43 -14.01
CA ALA A 74 8.85 26.22 -12.78
C ALA A 74 7.88 25.64 -11.75
N ILE A 75 6.65 25.31 -12.17
CA ILE A 75 5.63 24.70 -11.30
C ILE A 75 6.12 23.34 -10.76
N ILE A 76 6.74 22.52 -11.62
CA ILE A 76 7.29 21.22 -11.24
C ILE A 76 8.40 21.39 -10.21
N LYS A 77 9.33 22.34 -10.38
CA LYS A 77 10.39 22.62 -9.39
C LYS A 77 9.83 23.06 -8.05
N VAL A 78 8.83 23.95 -8.03
CA VAL A 78 8.17 24.41 -6.80
C VAL A 78 7.45 23.27 -6.10
N SER A 79 6.68 22.48 -6.85
CA SER A 79 5.98 21.28 -6.35
C SER A 79 6.94 20.26 -5.73
N GLN A 80 8.04 19.97 -6.42
CA GLN A 80 9.07 19.04 -5.94
C GLN A 80 9.71 19.54 -4.64
N THR A 81 10.04 20.82 -4.58
CA THR A 81 10.62 21.47 -3.39
C THR A 81 9.66 21.38 -2.20
N LEU A 82 8.41 21.77 -2.40
CA LEU A 82 7.40 21.75 -1.33
C LEU A 82 7.21 20.33 -0.80
N THR A 83 7.05 19.36 -1.69
CA THR A 83 6.83 17.95 -1.31
C THR A 83 8.05 17.34 -0.62
N PHE A 84 9.27 17.71 -0.99
CA PHE A 84 10.50 17.29 -0.31
C PHE A 84 10.53 17.71 1.16
N PHE A 85 10.25 18.98 1.45
CA PHE A 85 10.20 19.46 2.83
C PHE A 85 9.07 18.81 3.63
N ILE A 86 7.89 18.63 3.03
CA ILE A 86 6.77 17.93 3.66
C ILE A 86 7.18 16.51 4.06
N PHE A 87 7.84 15.75 3.17
CA PHE A 87 8.27 14.38 3.48
C PHE A 87 9.41 14.30 4.50
N ILE A 88 10.33 15.28 4.52
CA ILE A 88 11.34 15.37 5.58
C ILE A 88 10.68 15.59 6.94
N ILE A 89 9.72 16.51 7.02
CA ILE A 89 8.96 16.77 8.25
C ILE A 89 8.18 15.51 8.66
N ASP A 90 7.49 14.87 7.71
CA ASP A 90 6.75 13.62 7.92
C ASP A 90 7.67 12.50 8.47
N TYR A 91 8.86 12.33 7.88
CA TYR A 91 9.84 11.35 8.36
C TYR A 91 10.33 11.65 9.77
N GLY A 92 10.66 12.92 10.06
CA GLY A 92 11.08 13.35 11.39
C GLY A 92 9.98 13.12 12.43
N LEU A 93 8.73 13.46 12.10
CA LEU A 93 7.57 13.20 12.96
C LEU A 93 7.42 11.72 13.29
N HIS A 94 7.57 10.82 12.31
CA HIS A 94 7.51 9.38 12.56
C HIS A 94 8.68 8.87 13.39
N LEU A 95 9.89 9.35 13.13
CA LEU A 95 11.09 9.02 13.90
C LEU A 95 10.91 9.35 15.39
N PHE A 96 10.40 10.55 15.70
CA PHE A 96 10.20 11.00 17.09
C PHE A 96 8.99 10.35 17.77
N THR A 97 7.95 10.00 17.02
CA THR A 97 6.71 9.42 17.58
C THR A 97 6.72 7.89 17.67
N TYR A 98 7.66 7.21 17.00
CA TYR A 98 7.70 5.74 16.93
C TYR A 98 7.74 5.04 18.30
N LYS A 99 8.50 5.60 19.26
CA LYS A 99 8.56 5.07 20.64
C LYS A 99 7.16 5.01 21.27
N TYR A 100 6.36 6.05 21.09
CA TYR A 100 5.02 6.18 21.65
C TYR A 100 4.01 5.31 20.87
N HIS A 101 4.19 5.20 19.55
CA HIS A 101 3.39 4.30 18.71
C HIS A 101 3.48 2.83 19.18
N MET A 102 4.69 2.38 19.51
CA MET A 102 4.94 1.01 19.99
C MET A 102 4.46 0.76 21.42
N LYS A 103 3.98 1.79 22.14
CA LYS A 103 3.59 1.73 23.56
C LYS A 103 4.63 1.05 24.47
N ASN A 104 5.91 1.11 24.10
CA ASN A 104 7.00 0.47 24.82
C ASN A 104 7.85 1.55 25.51
N GLU A 105 7.53 1.80 26.78
CA GLU A 105 8.09 2.93 27.54
C GLU A 105 9.57 2.76 27.90
N GLU A 106 10.03 1.52 28.05
CA GLU A 106 11.41 1.15 28.42
C GLU A 106 12.40 1.31 27.25
N MET A 107 11.93 1.43 26.02
CA MET A 107 12.80 1.50 24.86
C MET A 107 13.54 2.87 24.77
N SER A 108 14.86 2.83 24.62
CA SER A 108 15.67 4.03 24.35
C SER A 108 15.30 4.67 23.00
N ASN A 109 15.42 6.01 22.90
CA ASN A 109 15.07 6.76 21.70
C ASN A 109 15.89 6.32 20.47
N ILE A 110 17.17 5.96 20.66
CA ILE A 110 18.05 5.50 19.58
C ILE A 110 17.59 4.12 19.06
N LYS A 111 17.25 3.20 19.98
CA LYS A 111 16.72 1.88 19.61
C LYS A 111 15.39 1.99 18.87
N ALA A 112 14.53 2.92 19.28
CA ALA A 112 13.29 3.24 18.59
C ALA A 112 13.57 3.78 17.18
N ALA A 113 14.49 4.73 17.03
CA ALA A 113 14.87 5.31 15.74
C ALA A 113 15.40 4.25 14.76
N ILE A 114 16.34 3.40 15.19
CA ILE A 114 16.88 2.32 14.35
C ILE A 114 15.77 1.36 13.92
N LYS A 115 14.91 0.94 14.86
CA LYS A 115 13.80 0.02 14.55
C LYS A 115 12.74 0.67 13.64
N PHE A 116 12.62 1.99 13.63
CA PHE A 116 11.77 2.72 12.68
C PHE A 116 12.38 2.71 11.27
N ILE A 117 13.67 3.04 11.15
CA ILE A 117 14.38 3.11 9.85
C ILE A 117 14.26 1.77 9.11
N PHE A 118 14.43 0.65 9.83
CA PHE A 118 14.31 -0.70 9.26
C PHE A 118 12.87 -1.24 9.18
N SER A 119 11.86 -0.44 9.49
CA SER A 119 10.46 -0.82 9.31
C SER A 119 10.02 -0.62 7.85
N PHE A 120 9.06 -1.41 7.37
CA PHE A 120 8.50 -1.26 6.02
C PHE A 120 8.06 0.19 5.74
N TYR A 121 7.40 0.81 6.72
CA TYR A 121 6.94 2.19 6.62
C TYR A 121 8.09 3.20 6.60
N GLY A 122 9.13 2.99 7.41
CA GLY A 122 10.35 3.79 7.40
C GLY A 122 11.05 3.76 6.04
N PHE A 123 11.17 2.58 5.43
CA PHE A 123 11.69 2.43 4.08
C PHE A 123 10.87 3.21 3.05
N VAL A 124 9.54 3.11 3.09
CA VAL A 124 8.65 3.82 2.15
C VAL A 124 8.90 5.33 2.21
N ILE A 125 8.88 5.95 3.39
CA ILE A 125 9.11 7.41 3.49
C ILE A 125 10.56 7.77 3.11
N LEU A 126 11.54 6.95 3.50
CA LEU A 126 12.94 7.18 3.14
C LEU A 126 13.12 7.21 1.61
N PHE A 127 12.52 6.26 0.89
CA PHE A 127 12.50 6.28 -0.58
C PHE A 127 11.78 7.50 -1.14
N CYS A 128 10.70 7.95 -0.51
CA CYS A 128 9.97 9.15 -0.93
C CYS A 128 10.82 10.43 -0.83
N ILE A 129 11.66 10.53 0.20
CA ILE A 129 12.63 11.63 0.37
C ILE A 129 13.75 11.49 -0.67
N LEU A 130 14.31 10.29 -0.81
CA LEU A 130 15.44 10.02 -1.71
C LEU A 130 15.09 10.32 -3.18
N ALA A 131 13.86 10.01 -3.60
CA ALA A 131 13.33 10.33 -4.93
C ALA A 131 13.20 11.84 -5.21
N SER A 132 13.34 12.69 -4.19
CA SER A 132 13.37 14.15 -4.29
C SER A 132 14.72 14.76 -3.87
N ALA A 133 15.73 13.96 -3.52
CA ALA A 133 16.99 14.45 -2.95
C ALA A 133 17.80 15.34 -3.93
N HIS A 134 17.62 15.18 -5.24
CA HIS A 134 18.25 16.05 -6.25
C HIS A 134 18.03 17.55 -5.97
N ILE A 135 16.88 17.91 -5.38
CA ILE A 135 16.51 19.30 -5.08
C ILE A 135 17.56 19.99 -4.22
N ILE A 136 18.30 19.25 -3.39
CA ILE A 136 19.38 19.79 -2.56
C ILE A 136 20.41 20.57 -3.40
N ASN A 137 20.68 20.12 -4.64
CA ASN A 137 21.61 20.79 -5.55
C ASN A 137 21.09 22.17 -6.02
N SER A 138 19.78 22.42 -5.95
CA SER A 138 19.18 23.71 -6.29
C SER A 138 19.20 24.71 -5.12
N PHE A 139 19.35 24.23 -3.88
CA PHE A 139 19.33 25.06 -2.67
C PHE A 139 20.71 25.29 -2.06
N GLY A 140 21.63 24.33 -2.22
CA GLY A 140 23.00 24.46 -1.75
C GLY A 140 23.94 24.79 -2.90
N HIS A 141 24.73 25.86 -2.77
CA HIS A 141 25.98 25.99 -3.52
C HIS A 141 26.95 24.91 -3.04
N ILE A 142 26.74 23.67 -3.50
CA ILE A 142 27.62 22.57 -3.17
C ILE A 142 28.84 22.70 -4.07
N ASN A 143 29.93 23.19 -3.50
CA ASN A 143 31.19 23.38 -4.22
C ASN A 143 31.89 22.06 -4.58
N ASN A 144 31.35 20.91 -4.14
CA ASN A 144 31.93 19.60 -4.41
C ASN A 144 31.20 18.88 -5.56
N LYS A 145 31.86 18.84 -6.73
CA LYS A 145 31.35 18.22 -7.97
C LYS A 145 30.96 16.75 -7.81
N SER A 146 31.69 16.00 -6.97
CA SER A 146 31.37 14.58 -6.72
C SER A 146 30.01 14.41 -6.05
N PHE A 147 29.66 15.30 -5.12
CA PHE A 147 28.37 15.24 -4.43
C PHE A 147 27.23 15.71 -5.34
N SER A 148 27.45 16.73 -6.18
CA SER A 148 26.44 17.14 -7.16
C SER A 148 26.12 16.02 -8.16
N ASP A 149 27.14 15.29 -8.64
CA ASP A 149 26.94 14.19 -9.59
C ASP A 149 26.12 13.06 -8.95
N VAL A 150 26.39 12.72 -7.68
CA VAL A 150 25.56 11.76 -6.92
C VAL A 150 24.12 12.25 -6.84
N LEU A 151 23.87 13.51 -6.47
CA LEU A 151 22.51 14.06 -6.42
C LEU A 151 21.81 14.05 -7.79
N VAL A 152 22.55 14.24 -8.89
CA VAL A 152 22.04 14.13 -10.25
C VAL A 152 21.66 12.69 -10.59
N THR A 153 22.48 11.70 -10.23
CA THR A 153 22.12 10.28 -10.46
C THR A 153 20.86 9.86 -9.69
N LEU A 154 20.57 10.47 -8.53
CA LEU A 154 19.32 10.23 -7.80
C LEU A 154 18.07 10.71 -8.57
N GLN A 155 18.22 11.52 -9.62
CA GLN A 155 17.11 11.85 -10.53
C GLN A 155 16.55 10.61 -11.24
N SER A 156 17.35 9.57 -11.47
CA SER A 156 16.87 8.29 -11.99
C SER A 156 15.84 7.65 -11.03
N LEU A 157 15.91 7.97 -9.74
CA LEU A 157 14.95 7.50 -8.74
C LEU A 157 13.59 8.19 -8.83
N ASN A 158 13.37 9.09 -9.80
CA ASN A 158 12.07 9.71 -10.04
C ASN A 158 10.96 8.68 -10.31
N MET A 159 11.30 7.51 -10.86
CA MET A 159 10.34 6.40 -11.01
C MET A 159 9.85 5.86 -9.66
N PHE A 160 10.69 5.94 -8.61
CA PHE A 160 10.28 5.61 -7.24
C PHE A 160 9.34 6.65 -6.62
N ARG A 161 8.98 7.74 -7.31
CA ARG A 161 7.90 8.62 -6.85
C ARG A 161 6.57 7.89 -6.78
N VAL A 162 6.36 6.84 -7.59
CA VAL A 162 5.21 5.95 -7.50
C VAL A 162 5.12 5.29 -6.12
N VAL A 163 6.25 5.13 -5.40
CA VAL A 163 6.27 4.59 -4.04
C VAL A 163 5.44 5.44 -3.07
N ARG A 164 5.28 6.75 -3.35
CA ARG A 164 4.42 7.65 -2.57
C ARG A 164 2.97 7.23 -2.55
N LEU A 165 2.49 6.52 -3.58
CA LEU A 165 1.14 5.97 -3.57
C LEU A 165 0.98 5.00 -2.40
N PHE A 166 1.98 4.14 -2.13
CA PHE A 166 1.94 3.23 -1.00
C PHE A 166 1.89 3.96 0.34
N LEU A 167 2.52 5.15 0.46
CA LEU A 167 2.39 5.98 1.66
C LEU A 167 0.92 6.35 1.91
N VAL A 168 0.20 6.79 0.87
CA VAL A 168 -1.23 7.08 0.97
C VAL A 168 -2.01 5.84 1.41
N LEU A 169 -1.73 4.67 0.83
CA LEU A 169 -2.38 3.42 1.22
C LEU A 169 -2.14 3.10 2.72
N THR A 170 -0.93 3.36 3.24
CA THR A 170 -0.62 3.11 4.65
C THR A 170 -1.32 4.05 5.64
N LEU A 171 -1.77 5.23 5.20
CA LEU A 171 -2.56 6.15 6.03
C LEU A 171 -4.00 5.67 6.25
N PHE A 172 -4.51 4.85 5.32
CA PHE A 172 -5.88 4.37 5.32
C PHE A 172 -6.01 3.07 6.13
N SER A 173 -6.86 3.13 7.17
CA SER A 173 -7.16 2.00 8.05
C SER A 173 -7.61 0.69 7.38
N PRO A 174 -8.35 0.70 6.25
CA PRO A 174 -8.69 -0.53 5.53
C PRO A 174 -7.48 -1.35 5.09
N PHE A 175 -6.37 -0.72 4.68
CA PHE A 175 -5.16 -1.45 4.28
C PHE A 175 -4.48 -2.16 5.45
N LYS A 176 -4.61 -1.62 6.67
CA LYS A 176 -4.14 -2.31 7.89
C LYS A 176 -4.94 -3.59 8.15
N ALA A 177 -6.26 -3.58 7.89
CA ALA A 177 -7.06 -4.80 7.96
C ALA A 177 -6.59 -5.82 6.91
N ILE A 178 -6.39 -5.41 5.66
CA ILE A 178 -5.86 -6.27 4.58
C ILE A 178 -4.49 -6.86 4.94
N SER A 179 -3.58 -6.04 5.49
CA SER A 179 -2.25 -6.49 5.93
C SER A 179 -2.32 -7.51 7.08
N ASN A 180 -3.22 -7.29 8.05
CA ASN A 180 -3.47 -8.26 9.13
C ASN A 180 -4.03 -9.59 8.59
N VAL A 181 -4.92 -9.52 7.59
CA VAL A 181 -5.45 -10.70 6.90
C VAL A 181 -4.34 -11.48 6.22
N TYR A 182 -3.45 -10.79 5.48
CA TYR A 182 -2.27 -11.42 4.88
C TYR A 182 -1.43 -12.14 5.94
N GLY A 183 -1.16 -11.48 7.07
CA GLY A 183 -0.41 -12.10 8.18
C GLY A 183 -1.06 -13.36 8.74
N LYS A 184 -2.39 -13.37 8.90
CA LYS A 184 -3.18 -14.51 9.41
C LYS A 184 -3.25 -15.66 8.40
N GLN A 185 -3.47 -15.35 7.13
CA GLN A 185 -3.74 -16.34 6.07
C GLN A 185 -2.53 -16.61 5.16
N LYS A 186 -1.32 -16.15 5.54
CA LYS A 186 -0.12 -16.22 4.70
C LYS A 186 0.14 -17.59 4.10
N LYS A 187 -0.06 -18.68 4.86
CA LYS A 187 0.20 -20.05 4.37
C LYS A 187 -0.70 -20.40 3.18
N ILE A 188 -1.99 -20.14 3.30
CA ILE A 188 -2.97 -20.45 2.26
C ILE A 188 -2.76 -19.53 1.06
N LEU A 189 -2.64 -18.22 1.30
CA LEU A 189 -2.48 -17.25 0.24
C LEU A 189 -1.18 -17.46 -0.55
N THR A 190 -0.06 -17.72 0.11
CA THR A 190 1.20 -18.06 -0.57
C THR A 190 1.07 -19.35 -1.39
N SER A 191 0.37 -20.36 -0.88
CA SER A 191 0.14 -21.61 -1.63
C SER A 191 -0.67 -21.37 -2.90
N VAL A 192 -1.72 -20.53 -2.83
CA VAL A 192 -2.54 -20.18 -4.00
C VAL A 192 -1.76 -19.34 -5.01
N LEU A 193 -0.93 -18.40 -4.55
CA LEU A 193 -0.07 -17.61 -5.44
C LEU A 193 0.98 -18.48 -6.14
N ILE A 194 1.57 -19.45 -5.44
CA ILE A 194 2.48 -20.44 -6.03
C ILE A 194 1.73 -21.28 -7.07
N LEU A 195 0.52 -21.75 -6.75
CA LEU A 195 -0.32 -22.50 -7.69
C LEU A 195 -0.61 -21.69 -8.96
N ILE A 196 -0.99 -20.41 -8.83
CA ILE A 196 -1.22 -19.51 -9.97
C ILE A 196 0.05 -19.40 -10.83
N LEU A 197 1.20 -19.14 -10.20
CA LEU A 197 2.46 -19.02 -10.92
C LEU A 197 2.82 -20.29 -11.67
N VAL A 198 2.65 -21.46 -11.03
CA VAL A 198 2.89 -22.77 -11.65
C VAL A 198 1.95 -23.01 -12.83
N LEU A 199 0.66 -22.67 -12.70
CA LEU A 199 -0.30 -22.77 -13.80
C LEU A 199 0.11 -21.88 -14.97
N ILE A 200 0.47 -20.61 -14.72
CA ILE A 200 0.94 -19.69 -15.76
C ILE A 200 2.16 -20.28 -16.49
N LEU A 201 3.12 -20.83 -15.75
CA LEU A 201 4.32 -21.41 -16.35
C LEU A 201 4.02 -22.65 -17.19
N ILE A 202 3.22 -23.59 -16.68
CA ILE A 202 2.86 -24.81 -17.40
C ILE A 202 2.12 -24.47 -18.69
N PHE A 203 1.10 -23.61 -18.60
CA PHE A 203 0.31 -23.24 -19.76
C PHE A 203 1.08 -22.41 -20.77
N SER A 204 1.96 -21.51 -20.30
CA SER A 204 2.86 -20.78 -21.17
C SER A 204 3.80 -21.72 -21.93
N LEU A 205 4.37 -22.74 -21.29
CA LEU A 205 5.21 -23.72 -21.98
C LEU A 205 4.41 -24.50 -23.03
N LEU A 206 3.18 -24.93 -22.70
CA LEU A 206 2.32 -25.65 -23.64
C LEU A 206 1.95 -24.79 -24.84
N ILE A 207 1.53 -23.55 -24.63
CA ILE A 207 1.14 -22.65 -25.73
C ILE A 207 2.35 -22.30 -26.58
N TRP A 208 3.48 -21.93 -25.98
CA TRP A 208 4.69 -21.60 -26.72
C TRP A 208 5.14 -22.78 -27.59
N ASN A 209 5.20 -24.00 -27.04
CA ASN A 209 5.63 -25.18 -27.80
C ASN A 209 4.73 -25.46 -29.01
N ASN A 210 3.40 -25.34 -28.83
CA ASN A 210 2.44 -25.61 -29.91
C ASN A 210 2.38 -24.47 -30.94
N GLU A 211 2.43 -23.21 -30.52
CA GLU A 211 2.44 -22.06 -31.42
C GLU A 211 3.71 -22.00 -32.27
N GLN A 212 4.87 -22.32 -31.68
CA GLN A 212 6.12 -22.37 -32.45
C GLN A 212 6.10 -23.46 -33.52
N ALA A 213 5.60 -24.65 -33.18
CA ALA A 213 5.44 -25.74 -34.14
C ALA A 213 4.50 -25.35 -35.30
N TYR A 214 3.38 -24.70 -34.97
CA TYR A 214 2.39 -24.27 -35.95
C TYR A 214 2.89 -23.11 -36.84
N LEU A 215 3.53 -22.09 -36.24
CA LEU A 215 4.09 -20.97 -36.98
C LEU A 215 5.19 -21.44 -37.95
N LYS A 216 6.06 -22.35 -37.50
CA LYS A 216 7.08 -22.96 -38.35
C LYS A 216 6.46 -23.68 -39.55
N GLN A 217 5.39 -24.44 -39.35
CA GLN A 217 4.70 -25.13 -40.44
C GLN A 217 4.16 -24.16 -41.50
N ILE A 218 3.54 -23.05 -41.07
CA ILE A 218 3.02 -22.01 -41.99
C ILE A 218 4.16 -21.32 -42.74
N GLN A 219 5.23 -20.96 -42.04
CA GLN A 219 6.41 -20.34 -42.64
C GLN A 219 7.09 -21.25 -43.67
N ASP A 220 7.27 -22.53 -43.33
CA ASP A 220 7.83 -23.54 -44.24
C ASP A 220 6.95 -23.73 -45.49
N GLN A 221 5.62 -23.70 -45.34
CA GLN A 221 4.69 -23.75 -46.48
C GLN A 221 4.80 -22.51 -47.37
N TRP A 222 4.90 -21.32 -46.79
CA TRP A 222 5.05 -20.09 -47.54
C TRP A 222 6.37 -20.07 -48.33
N ILE A 223 7.47 -20.50 -47.72
CA ILE A 223 8.79 -20.59 -48.38
C ILE A 223 8.71 -21.55 -49.57
N LYS A 224 8.07 -22.72 -49.41
CA LYS A 224 7.87 -23.68 -50.50
C LYS A 224 7.06 -23.12 -51.67
N ASN A 225 6.05 -22.31 -51.37
CA ASN A 225 5.18 -21.70 -52.38
C ASN A 225 5.82 -20.48 -53.08
N ASN A 226 6.88 -19.91 -52.51
CA ASN A 226 7.57 -18.72 -53.03
C ASN A 226 9.08 -18.97 -53.24
N PRO A 227 9.46 -19.93 -54.10
CA PRO A 227 10.87 -20.34 -54.26
C PRO A 227 11.76 -19.24 -54.88
N SER A 228 11.18 -18.22 -55.50
CA SER A 228 11.91 -17.07 -56.07
C SER A 228 12.42 -16.08 -55.03
N VAL A 229 11.93 -16.14 -53.79
CA VAL A 229 12.31 -15.22 -52.71
C VAL A 229 13.51 -15.79 -51.95
N VAL A 230 14.71 -15.29 -52.26
CA VAL A 230 15.97 -15.73 -51.63
C VAL A 230 16.12 -15.15 -50.21
N ASP A 231 15.83 -13.87 -50.04
CA ASP A 231 15.82 -13.20 -48.73
C ASP A 231 14.37 -13.08 -48.21
N TYR A 232 13.85 -14.20 -47.70
CA TYR A 232 12.51 -14.24 -47.11
C TYR A 232 12.41 -13.48 -45.78
N ALA A 233 13.51 -13.29 -45.05
CA ALA A 233 13.49 -12.65 -43.74
C ALA A 233 13.17 -11.14 -43.80
N SER A 234 13.59 -10.46 -44.86
CA SER A 234 13.26 -9.04 -45.11
C SER A 234 11.92 -8.84 -45.82
N ASN A 235 11.29 -9.91 -46.31
CA ASN A 235 10.03 -9.84 -47.04
C ASN A 235 8.86 -9.45 -46.10
N PRO A 236 8.11 -8.36 -46.40
CA PRO A 236 6.99 -7.91 -45.57
C PRO A 236 5.87 -8.95 -45.41
N GLU A 237 5.59 -9.76 -46.43
CA GLU A 237 4.55 -10.80 -46.38
C GLU A 237 4.97 -11.93 -45.44
N TYR A 238 6.24 -12.34 -45.47
CA TYR A 238 6.78 -13.34 -44.55
C TYR A 238 6.75 -12.86 -43.10
N GLN A 239 7.12 -11.60 -42.85
CA GLN A 239 7.04 -11.00 -41.50
C GLN A 239 5.61 -10.95 -40.98
N ALA A 240 4.64 -10.64 -41.86
CA ALA A 240 3.23 -10.57 -41.52
C ALA A 240 2.63 -11.90 -41.05
N LEU A 241 3.18 -13.05 -41.48
CA LEU A 241 2.75 -14.37 -41.01
C LEU A 241 2.87 -14.55 -39.49
N SER A 242 3.81 -13.84 -38.87
CA SER A 242 4.08 -13.91 -37.43
C SER A 242 3.35 -12.83 -36.62
N ASN A 243 2.58 -11.94 -37.25
CA ASN A 243 1.90 -10.86 -36.55
C ASN A 243 0.78 -11.42 -35.65
N GLY A 244 0.79 -11.03 -34.38
CA GLY A 244 -0.16 -11.53 -33.38
C GLY A 244 0.12 -12.96 -32.88
N TYR A 245 1.17 -13.63 -33.37
CA TYR A 245 1.61 -14.93 -32.88
C TYR A 245 2.53 -14.78 -31.66
N VAL A 246 2.51 -15.79 -30.81
CA VAL A 246 3.43 -15.95 -29.68
C VAL A 246 4.80 -16.40 -30.20
N LYS A 247 5.81 -15.52 -30.21
CA LYS A 247 7.11 -15.78 -30.86
C LYS A 247 8.16 -16.34 -29.90
N ASN A 248 8.11 -15.93 -28.64
CA ASN A 248 9.03 -16.39 -27.62
C ASN A 248 8.28 -16.81 -26.34
N PHE A 249 9.00 -17.41 -25.40
CA PHE A 249 8.42 -17.82 -24.12
C PHE A 249 7.87 -16.62 -23.32
N GLY A 250 8.53 -15.46 -23.39
CA GLY A 250 8.08 -14.23 -22.73
C GLY A 250 6.70 -13.77 -23.22
N ASP A 251 6.47 -13.80 -24.54
CA ASP A 251 5.17 -13.47 -25.13
C ASP A 251 4.09 -14.44 -24.63
N SER A 252 4.42 -15.73 -24.52
CA SER A 252 3.50 -16.76 -24.04
C SER A 252 3.18 -16.60 -22.55
N PHE A 253 4.19 -16.25 -21.75
CA PHE A 253 4.06 -16.03 -20.32
C PHE A 253 3.17 -14.80 -20.07
N TYR A 254 3.42 -13.72 -20.81
CA TYR A 254 2.61 -12.52 -20.79
C TYR A 254 1.17 -12.82 -21.24
N PHE A 255 0.96 -13.48 -22.39
CA PHE A 255 -0.35 -13.88 -22.89
C PHE A 255 -1.11 -14.71 -21.84
N THR A 256 -0.50 -15.76 -21.31
CA THR A 256 -1.11 -16.62 -20.30
C THR A 256 -1.47 -15.85 -19.05
N THR A 257 -0.62 -14.91 -18.63
CA THR A 257 -0.89 -14.04 -17.46
C THR A 257 -2.11 -13.16 -17.71
N ILE A 258 -2.20 -12.45 -18.85
CA ILE A 258 -3.33 -11.55 -19.14
C ILE A 258 -4.62 -12.33 -19.39
N THR A 259 -4.56 -13.55 -19.92
CA THR A 259 -5.73 -14.43 -20.09
C THR A 259 -6.21 -14.98 -18.76
N LEU A 260 -5.30 -15.52 -17.93
CA LEU A 260 -5.65 -16.08 -16.63
C LEU A 260 -6.23 -14.98 -15.71
N THR A 261 -5.68 -13.76 -15.78
CA THR A 261 -6.14 -12.57 -15.05
C THR A 261 -7.33 -11.84 -15.66
N THR A 262 -7.93 -12.42 -16.72
CA THR A 262 -9.11 -11.89 -17.41
C THR A 262 -8.96 -10.47 -17.97
N ILE A 263 -7.72 -10.01 -18.23
CA ILE A 263 -7.42 -8.70 -18.83
C ILE A 263 -7.61 -8.76 -20.35
N GLY A 264 -6.92 -9.70 -21.02
CA GLY A 264 -7.09 -9.99 -22.44
C GLY A 264 -6.95 -8.79 -23.39
N TYR A 265 -5.76 -8.17 -23.48
CA TYR A 265 -5.51 -7.04 -24.38
C TYR A 265 -5.69 -7.35 -25.88
N GLY A 266 -5.52 -8.61 -26.28
CA GLY A 266 -5.72 -9.06 -27.66
C GLY A 266 -4.54 -8.77 -28.60
N ASP A 267 -3.38 -8.43 -28.06
CA ASP A 267 -2.12 -8.24 -28.78
C ASP A 267 -1.48 -9.56 -29.23
N TYR A 268 -1.68 -10.63 -28.47
CA TYR A 268 -1.35 -12.01 -28.86
C TYR A 268 -2.58 -12.90 -28.84
N VAL A 269 -2.73 -13.74 -29.86
CA VAL A 269 -3.82 -14.73 -29.95
C VAL A 269 -3.23 -16.05 -30.45
N PRO A 270 -3.39 -17.17 -29.72
CA PRO A 270 -2.94 -18.47 -30.20
C PRO A 270 -3.75 -18.93 -31.42
N HIS A 271 -3.06 -19.28 -32.49
CA HIS A 271 -3.68 -19.68 -33.76
C HIS A 271 -3.75 -21.19 -33.94
N ALA A 272 -2.84 -21.94 -33.30
CA ALA A 272 -2.79 -23.39 -33.42
C ALA A 272 -4.07 -24.02 -32.85
N PRO A 273 -4.68 -25.02 -33.53
CA PRO A 273 -5.92 -25.64 -33.06
C PRO A 273 -5.84 -26.19 -31.64
N ILE A 274 -4.72 -26.84 -31.29
CA ILE A 274 -4.48 -27.37 -29.95
C ILE A 274 -4.32 -26.26 -28.91
N SER A 275 -3.63 -25.17 -29.24
CA SER A 275 -3.49 -24.02 -28.36
C SER A 275 -4.85 -23.38 -28.07
N LYS A 276 -5.77 -23.31 -29.04
CA LYS A 276 -7.13 -22.79 -28.82
C LYS A 276 -7.90 -23.62 -27.79
N VAL A 277 -7.81 -24.95 -27.87
CA VAL A 277 -8.42 -25.85 -26.87
C VAL A 277 -7.81 -25.60 -25.49
N ILE A 278 -6.48 -25.51 -25.40
CA ILE A 278 -5.76 -25.23 -24.16
C ILE A 278 -6.22 -23.88 -23.56
N VAL A 279 -6.30 -22.83 -24.38
CA VAL A 279 -6.77 -21.49 -23.97
C VAL A 279 -8.20 -21.53 -23.42
N SER A 280 -9.11 -22.29 -24.04
CA SER A 280 -10.48 -22.44 -23.53
C SER A 280 -10.50 -23.05 -22.12
N PHE A 281 -9.68 -24.07 -21.86
CA PHE A 281 -9.54 -24.64 -20.51
C PHE A 281 -8.91 -23.66 -19.51
N ILE A 282 -7.87 -22.94 -19.92
CA ILE A 282 -7.21 -21.93 -19.08
C ILE A 282 -8.19 -20.84 -18.68
N ALA A 283 -9.01 -20.35 -19.62
CA ALA A 283 -9.97 -19.27 -19.35
C ALA A 283 -10.97 -19.68 -18.24
N LEU A 284 -11.47 -20.92 -18.28
CA LEU A 284 -12.37 -21.44 -17.24
C LEU A 284 -11.66 -21.61 -15.90
N LEU A 285 -10.45 -22.18 -15.91
CA LEU A 285 -9.65 -22.37 -14.68
C LEU A 285 -9.23 -21.03 -14.05
N GLY A 286 -8.91 -20.02 -14.86
CA GLY A 286 -8.47 -18.70 -14.39
C GLY A 286 -9.51 -18.02 -13.50
N ILE A 287 -10.78 -18.04 -13.92
CA ILE A 287 -11.89 -17.48 -13.14
C ILE A 287 -11.98 -18.17 -11.77
N ALA A 288 -11.92 -19.50 -11.73
CA ALA A 288 -12.00 -20.27 -10.49
C ALA A 288 -10.81 -19.97 -9.55
N VAL A 289 -9.60 -19.90 -10.09
CA VAL A 289 -8.38 -19.71 -9.30
C VAL A 289 -8.29 -18.29 -8.73
N ILE A 290 -8.67 -17.25 -9.49
CA ILE A 290 -8.65 -15.85 -9.02
C ILE A 290 -9.74 -15.57 -7.98
N ALA A 291 -10.85 -16.30 -8.01
CA ALA A 291 -11.88 -16.19 -6.99
C ALA A 291 -11.40 -16.57 -5.59
N ILE A 292 -10.43 -17.49 -5.47
CA ILE A 292 -9.92 -18.00 -4.18
C ILE A 292 -9.28 -16.90 -3.32
N PRO A 293 -8.23 -16.16 -3.75
CA PRO A 293 -7.62 -15.13 -2.92
C PRO A 293 -8.60 -14.00 -2.61
N SER A 294 -9.48 -13.64 -3.54
CA SER A 294 -10.56 -12.67 -3.32
C SER A 294 -11.50 -13.10 -2.19
N GLY A 295 -11.98 -14.36 -2.23
CA GLY A 295 -12.85 -14.93 -1.20
C GLY A 295 -12.19 -15.02 0.17
N ILE A 296 -10.90 -15.38 0.23
CA ILE A 296 -10.12 -15.42 1.49
C ILE A 296 -10.04 -14.02 2.10
N VAL A 297 -9.72 -12.99 1.31
CA VAL A 297 -9.64 -11.61 1.80
C VAL A 297 -11.00 -11.12 2.29
N ALA A 298 -12.07 -11.39 1.53
CA ALA A 298 -13.43 -11.01 1.89
C ALA A 298 -13.87 -11.67 3.22
N SER A 299 -13.70 -12.98 3.35
CA SER A 299 -14.08 -13.71 4.57
C SER A 299 -13.35 -13.22 5.82
N ALA A 300 -12.06 -12.91 5.68
CA ALA A 300 -11.25 -12.43 6.79
C ALA A 300 -11.59 -10.99 7.18
N PHE A 301 -11.89 -10.13 6.20
CA PHE A 301 -12.40 -8.78 6.47
C PHE A 301 -13.76 -8.81 7.18
N LEU A 302 -14.68 -9.66 6.73
CA LEU A 302 -15.97 -9.87 7.38
C LEU A 302 -15.80 -10.39 8.82
N GLY A 303 -14.89 -11.33 9.04
CA GLY A 303 -14.56 -11.83 10.38
C GLY A 303 -14.02 -10.73 11.31
N GLU A 304 -13.17 -9.84 10.81
CA GLU A 304 -12.69 -8.69 11.58
C GLU A 304 -13.82 -7.70 11.90
N MET A 305 -14.71 -7.42 10.96
CA MET A 305 -15.87 -6.56 11.20
C MET A 305 -16.79 -7.15 12.27
N GLN A 306 -17.12 -8.43 12.17
CA GLN A 306 -17.96 -9.12 13.16
C GLN A 306 -17.32 -9.15 14.56
N SER A 307 -16.00 -9.33 14.65
CA SER A 307 -15.29 -9.31 15.94
C SER A 307 -15.35 -7.94 16.63
N LYS A 308 -15.30 -6.84 15.85
CA LYS A 308 -15.42 -5.48 16.39
C LYS A 308 -16.83 -5.21 16.93
N VAL A 309 -17.86 -5.69 16.23
CA VAL A 309 -19.26 -5.58 16.68
C VAL A 309 -19.45 -6.31 18.01
N LYS A 310 -19.05 -7.59 18.09
CA LYS A 310 -19.14 -8.39 19.33
C LYS A 310 -18.39 -7.75 20.50
N ASN A 311 -17.17 -7.25 20.27
CA ASN A 311 -16.38 -6.59 21.31
C ASN A 311 -17.03 -5.29 21.80
N ASN A 312 -17.69 -4.53 20.92
CA ASN A 312 -18.41 -3.32 21.31
C ASN A 312 -19.68 -3.64 22.11
N GLU A 313 -20.43 -4.68 21.72
CA GLU A 313 -21.60 -5.17 22.47
C GLU A 313 -21.21 -5.65 23.88
N GLN A 314 -20.09 -6.38 24.01
CA GLN A 314 -19.57 -6.79 25.32
C GLN A 314 -19.16 -5.61 26.20
N LYS A 315 -18.50 -4.59 25.62
CA LYS A 315 -18.14 -3.37 26.37
C LYS A 315 -19.37 -2.64 26.87
N GLN A 316 -20.37 -2.42 26.01
CA GLN A 316 -21.63 -1.78 26.40
C GLN A 316 -22.35 -2.59 27.49
N THR A 317 -22.35 -3.91 27.39
CA THR A 317 -22.96 -4.78 28.41
C THR A 317 -22.26 -4.66 29.75
N ASN A 318 -20.92 -4.61 29.77
CA ASN A 318 -20.15 -4.47 31.00
C ASN A 318 -20.31 -3.08 31.62
N GLU A 319 -20.28 -2.00 30.82
CA GLU A 319 -20.54 -0.63 31.30
C GLU A 319 -21.96 -0.51 31.89
N THR A 320 -22.97 -1.10 31.22
CA THR A 320 -24.35 -1.11 31.73
C THR A 320 -24.46 -1.87 33.06
N LYS A 321 -23.76 -2.99 33.21
CA LYS A 321 -23.71 -3.76 34.46
C LYS A 321 -23.07 -2.98 35.60
N ASP A 322 -21.96 -2.30 35.32
CA ASP A 322 -21.25 -1.46 36.30
C ASP A 322 -22.12 -0.28 36.73
N GLU A 323 -22.78 0.41 35.80
CA GLU A 323 -23.74 1.48 36.13
C GLU A 323 -24.91 0.97 36.98
N THR A 324 -25.48 -0.18 36.61
CA THR A 324 -26.59 -0.79 37.36
C THR A 324 -26.16 -1.21 38.78
N PHE A 325 -24.93 -1.70 38.94
CA PHE A 325 -24.35 -2.04 40.23
C PHE A 325 -24.18 -0.80 41.11
N LEU A 326 -23.62 0.29 40.57
CA LEU A 326 -23.44 1.55 41.30
C LEU A 326 -24.78 2.18 41.73
N VAL A 327 -25.81 2.12 40.89
CA VAL A 327 -27.16 2.60 41.24
C VAL A 327 -27.76 1.78 42.40
N LYS A 328 -27.56 0.46 42.42
CA LYS A 328 -28.02 -0.41 43.52
C LYS A 328 -27.30 -0.11 44.84
N GLU A 329 -25.97 0.04 44.79
CA GLU A 329 -25.15 0.42 45.95
C GLU A 329 -25.59 1.76 46.53
N THR A 330 -25.73 2.79 45.69
CA THR A 330 -26.14 4.12 46.16
C THR A 330 -27.56 4.12 46.75
N LYS A 331 -28.48 3.31 46.22
CA LYS A 331 -29.83 3.16 46.79
C LYS A 331 -29.79 2.49 48.17
N LYS A 332 -29.01 1.42 48.36
CA LYS A 332 -28.81 0.77 49.66
C LYS A 332 -28.23 1.73 50.70
N VAL A 333 -27.23 2.52 50.30
CA VAL A 333 -26.62 3.52 51.20
C VAL A 333 -27.65 4.59 51.59
N LYS A 334 -28.48 5.07 50.66
CA LYS A 334 -29.56 6.03 50.96
C LYS A 334 -30.61 5.46 51.93
N GLU A 335 -31.06 4.22 51.72
CA GLU A 335 -32.00 3.55 52.64
C GLU A 335 -31.41 3.37 54.04
N PHE A 336 -30.14 2.94 54.13
CA PHE A 336 -29.44 2.82 55.41
C PHE A 336 -29.32 4.16 56.16
N LEU A 337 -29.00 5.24 55.43
CA LEU A 337 -28.92 6.58 56.01
C LEU A 337 -30.29 7.14 56.43
N SER A 338 -31.37 6.77 55.73
CA SER A 338 -32.75 7.12 56.10
C SER A 338 -33.14 6.45 57.43
N ASN A 339 -33.01 5.12 57.52
CA ASN A 339 -33.36 4.36 58.73
C ASN A 339 -32.56 4.83 59.97
N LYS A 340 -31.32 5.27 59.77
CA LYS A 340 -30.49 5.81 60.86
C LYS A 340 -30.93 7.21 61.32
N LYS A 341 -31.55 8.02 60.46
CA LYS A 341 -32.15 9.30 60.85
C LYS A 341 -33.43 9.09 61.64
N ASP A 342 -34.27 8.14 61.22
CA ASP A 342 -35.55 7.86 61.88
C ASP A 342 -35.34 7.29 63.30
N ASN A 343 -34.33 6.43 63.50
CA ASN A 343 -33.95 5.92 64.82
C ASN A 343 -33.24 6.94 65.74
N LYS A 344 -32.95 8.15 65.27
CA LYS A 344 -32.34 9.21 66.10
C LYS A 344 -33.36 10.24 66.59
N ASN A 345 -34.59 10.20 66.07
CA ASN A 345 -35.67 11.12 66.38
C ASN A 345 -36.78 10.49 67.26
N ASN A 346 -36.66 9.19 67.55
CA ASN A 346 -37.31 8.50 68.68
C ASN A 346 -36.28 8.33 69.79
#